data_AF-A0A1I7MP53-F1
#
_entry.id   AF-A0A1I7MP53-F1
#
_cell.length_a   1.000
_cell.length_b   1.000
_cell.length_c   1.000
_cell.angle_alpha   90.00
_cell.angle_beta   90.00
_cell.angle_gamma   90.00
#
_symmetry.space_group_name_H-M   'P 1'
#
loop_
_entity.id
_entity.type
_entity.pdbx_description
1 polymer ?
#
loop_
_entity_poly.entity_id
_entity_poly.type
_entity_poly.pdbx_seq_one_letter_code
_entity_poly.pdbx_strand_id
1 'polypeptide(L)'
;MIENGRVKNHSGEGAFWGNLIAWAVSFIAFVASLYAMGFWSLESVWIPGVIAMVLAVVAFIIPKEILGRGDSVDEERIHARHTAVQHHSH
;
A
#
# COMPACT_ATOMS: atom_id res chain seq x y z
N MET A 1 -20.29 -7.93 -6.43
CA MET A 1 -21.28 -7.17 -5.63
C MET A 1 -21.63 -5.90 -6.37
N ILE A 2 -22.84 -5.82 -6.93
CA ILE A 2 -23.37 -4.62 -7.61
C ILE A 2 -24.17 -3.84 -6.57
N GLU A 3 -23.85 -2.56 -6.38
CA GLU A 3 -24.58 -1.64 -5.52
C GLU A 3 -25.12 -0.53 -6.44
N ASN A 4 -26.45 -0.38 -6.56
CA ASN A 4 -27.11 0.57 -7.47
C ASN A 4 -26.71 0.46 -8.97
N GLY A 5 -26.77 -0.74 -9.55
CA GLY A 5 -26.67 -0.93 -11.01
C GLY A 5 -25.28 -0.66 -11.62
N ARG A 6 -24.27 -0.32 -10.82
CA ARG A 6 -22.87 -0.22 -11.27
C ARG A 6 -22.00 -1.20 -10.50
N VAL A 7 -21.05 -1.78 -11.22
CA VAL A 7 -20.05 -2.69 -10.65
C VAL A 7 -19.29 -1.91 -9.57
N LYS A 8 -19.26 -2.41 -8.33
CA LYS A 8 -18.45 -1.80 -7.27
C LYS A 8 -16.98 -2.01 -7.65
N ASN A 9 -16.38 -1.02 -8.30
CA ASN A 9 -15.00 -1.06 -8.72
C ASN A 9 -14.12 -1.06 -7.47
N HIS A 10 -13.58 -2.25 -7.15
CA HIS A 10 -12.68 -2.49 -6.01
C HIS A 10 -11.24 -2.05 -6.28
N SER A 11 -10.97 -1.35 -7.39
CA SER A 11 -9.62 -1.13 -7.91
C SER A 11 -9.00 0.22 -7.54
N GLY A 12 -9.37 0.83 -6.40
CA GLY A 12 -8.78 2.10 -5.97
C GLY A 12 -9.23 3.32 -6.80
N GLU A 13 -10.45 3.26 -7.34
CA GLU A 13 -11.04 4.37 -8.11
C GLU A 13 -11.29 5.57 -7.16
N GLY A 14 -10.40 6.56 -7.23
CA GLY A 14 -10.35 7.71 -6.33
C GLY A 14 -8.98 7.96 -5.66
N ALA A 15 -8.07 6.97 -5.67
CA ALA A 15 -6.76 7.04 -5.00
C ALA A 15 -5.57 7.11 -5.98
N PHE A 16 -5.75 7.68 -7.17
CA PHE A 16 -4.70 7.76 -8.20
C PHE A 16 -3.40 8.38 -7.67
N TRP A 17 -3.50 9.48 -6.92
CA TRP A 17 -2.34 10.16 -6.33
C TRP A 17 -1.66 9.32 -5.26
N GLY A 18 -2.40 8.58 -4.43
CA GLY A 18 -1.85 7.67 -3.44
C GLY A 18 -1.07 6.53 -4.09
N ASN A 19 -1.64 5.90 -5.13
CA ASN A 19 -0.98 4.86 -5.91
C ASN A 19 0.24 5.38 -6.66
N LEU A 20 0.16 6.58 -7.23
CA LEU A 20 1.27 7.21 -7.95
C LEU A 20 2.45 7.51 -7.02
N ILE A 21 2.19 8.03 -5.82
CA ILE A 21 3.23 8.30 -4.82
C ILE A 21 3.84 6.98 -4.32
N ALA A 22 3.00 5.98 -4.01
CA ALA A 22 3.45 4.66 -3.60
C ALA A 22 4.35 4.01 -4.67
N TRP A 23 3.97 4.11 -5.93
CA TRP A 23 4.76 3.63 -7.06
C TRP A 23 6.09 4.40 -7.17
N ALA A 24 6.05 5.73 -7.13
CA ALA A 24 7.24 6.57 -7.27
C ALA A 24 8.27 6.29 -6.16
N VAL A 25 7.83 6.18 -4.91
CA VAL A 25 8.70 5.87 -3.77
C VAL A 25 9.34 4.49 -3.92
N SER A 26 8.54 3.48 -4.26
CA SER A 26 9.03 2.11 -4.48
C SER A 26 10.05 2.07 -5.62
N PHE A 27 9.78 2.80 -6.71
CA PHE A 27 10.64 2.86 -7.88
C PHE A 27 11.98 3.55 -7.58
N ILE A 28 11.96 4.68 -6.88
CA ILE A 28 13.18 5.40 -6.47
C ILE A 28 14.04 4.52 -5.55
N ALA A 29 13.41 3.85 -4.57
CA ALA A 29 14.15 2.98 -3.65
C ALA A 29 14.76 1.77 -4.37
N PHE A 30 14.08 1.22 -5.38
CA PHE A 30 14.63 0.17 -6.24
C PHE A 30 15.85 0.67 -7.03
N VAL A 31 15.75 1.82 -7.72
CA VAL A 31 16.87 2.39 -8.48
C VAL A 31 18.04 2.75 -7.57
N ALA A 32 17.77 3.30 -6.38
CA ALA A 32 18.80 3.57 -5.38
C ALA A 32 19.51 2.30 -4.91
N SER A 33 18.78 1.18 -4.80
CA SER A 33 19.38 -0.12 -4.47
C SER A 33 20.30 -0.62 -5.58
N LEU A 34 19.90 -0.49 -6.85
CA LEU A 34 20.76 -0.81 -8.00
C LEU A 34 22.01 0.08 -8.03
N TYR A 35 21.87 1.37 -7.75
CA TYR A 35 23.00 2.29 -7.66
C TYR A 35 23.95 1.93 -6.52
N ALA A 36 23.43 1.59 -5.33
CA ALA A 36 24.23 1.14 -4.20
C ALA A 36 25.03 -0.14 -4.54
N MET A 37 24.43 -1.08 -5.26
CA MET A 37 25.10 -2.29 -5.74
C MET A 37 26.24 -1.99 -6.73
N GLY A 38 26.19 -0.84 -7.43
CA GLY A 38 27.29 -0.38 -8.28
C GLY A 38 28.59 -0.06 -7.52
N PHE A 39 28.51 0.21 -6.23
CA PHE A 39 29.67 0.45 -5.35
C PHE A 39 30.12 -0.82 -4.60
N TRP A 40 29.58 -1.98 -4.96
CA TRP A 40 29.91 -3.24 -4.28
C TRP A 40 31.34 -3.67 -4.60
N SER A 41 32.23 -3.51 -3.62
CA SER A 41 33.61 -3.98 -3.65
C SER A 41 33.85 -5.04 -2.58
N LEU A 42 34.80 -5.96 -2.81
CA LEU A 42 35.21 -6.96 -1.84
C LEU A 42 35.89 -6.35 -0.60
N GLU A 43 36.42 -5.14 -0.71
CA GLU A 43 36.96 -4.40 0.45
C GLU A 43 35.87 -3.76 1.31
N SER A 44 34.70 -3.49 0.74
CA SER A 44 33.63 -2.74 1.39
C SER A 44 32.26 -3.38 1.16
N VAL A 45 32.16 -4.70 1.31
CA VAL A 45 30.94 -5.49 1.05
C VAL A 45 29.74 -5.04 1.88
N TRP A 46 29.98 -4.65 3.14
CA TRP A 46 28.92 -4.38 4.11
C TRP A 46 28.17 -3.07 3.87
N ILE A 47 28.86 -2.02 3.42
CA ILE A 47 28.27 -0.68 3.26
C ILE A 47 27.15 -0.66 2.21
N PRO A 48 27.38 -1.07 0.94
CA PRO A 48 26.33 -1.11 -0.06
C PRO A 48 25.26 -2.17 0.26
N GLY A 49 25.62 -3.27 0.94
CA GLY A 49 24.66 -4.26 1.43
C GLY A 49 23.66 -3.72 2.45
N VAL A 50 24.15 -3.02 3.48
CA VAL A 50 23.29 -2.42 4.50
C VAL A 50 22.42 -1.31 3.90
N ILE A 51 22.98 -0.48 3.01
CA ILE A 51 22.23 0.57 2.32
C ILE A 51 21.09 -0.04 1.49
N ALA A 52 21.35 -1.07 0.70
CA ALA A 52 20.33 -1.75 -0.08
C ALA A 52 19.27 -2.41 0.81
N MET A 53 19.66 -2.99 1.94
CA MET A 53 18.72 -3.58 2.90
C MET A 53 17.79 -2.54 3.51
N VAL A 54 18.32 -1.38 3.93
CA VAL A 54 17.51 -0.27 4.45
C VAL A 54 16.58 0.28 3.37
N LEU A 55 17.09 0.46 2.15
CA LEU A 55 16.27 0.91 1.01
C LEU A 55 15.12 -0.07 0.71
N ALA A 56 15.36 -1.37 0.79
CA ALA A 56 14.31 -2.38 0.61
C ALA A 56 13.22 -2.31 1.69
N VAL A 57 13.61 -2.07 2.95
CA VAL A 57 12.65 -1.90 4.06
C VAL A 57 11.82 -0.63 3.86
N VAL A 58 12.47 0.48 3.50
CA VAL A 58 11.80 1.76 3.24
C VAL A 58 10.84 1.66 2.04
N ALA A 59 11.26 0.95 1.00
CA ALA A 59 10.44 0.66 -0.18
C ALA A 59 9.16 -0.13 0.17
N PHE A 60 9.14 -0.84 1.30
CA PHE A 60 7.98 -1.62 1.72
C PHE A 60 7.10 -0.87 2.74
N ILE A 61 7.70 -0.21 3.72
CA ILE A 61 6.98 0.48 4.79
C ILE A 61 6.23 1.71 4.25
N ILE A 62 6.88 2.54 3.43
CA ILE A 62 6.26 3.80 2.98
C ILE A 62 4.99 3.55 2.13
N PRO A 63 5.02 2.68 1.09
CA PRO A 63 3.81 2.39 0.33
C PRO A 63 2.70 1.78 1.18
N LYS A 64 3.06 0.95 2.16
CA LYS A 64 2.10 0.30 3.05
C LYS A 64 1.34 1.30 3.92
N GLU A 65 2.01 2.32 4.44
CA GLU A 65 1.36 3.39 5.20
C GLU A 65 0.49 4.29 4.31
N ILE A 66 0.94 4.57 3.08
CA ILE A 66 0.21 5.44 2.14
C ILE A 66 -1.05 4.77 1.59
N LEU A 67 -0.97 3.48 1.26
CA LEU A 67 -2.09 2.71 0.70
C LEU A 67 -3.14 2.35 1.77
N GLY A 68 -2.79 2.48 3.05
CA GLY A 68 -3.64 2.13 4.17
C GLY A 68 -3.85 0.61 4.31
N ARG A 69 -4.31 0.17 5.49
CA ARG A 69 -4.75 -1.21 5.68
C ARG A 69 -6.02 -1.40 4.83
N GLY A 70 -5.94 -2.20 3.77
CA GLY A 70 -7.08 -2.52 2.90
C GLY A 70 -8.31 -3.12 3.61
N ASP A 71 -8.18 -3.45 4.91
CA ASP A 71 -9.23 -3.99 5.77
C ASP A 71 -10.05 -2.93 6.51
N SER A 72 -9.95 -1.63 6.19
CA SER A 72 -11.01 -0.68 6.60
C SER A 72 -12.26 -0.88 5.74
N VAL A 73 -12.74 -2.12 5.70
CA VAL A 73 -14.01 -2.50 5.10
C VAL A 73 -15.07 -2.04 6.08
N ASP A 74 -15.44 -0.75 6.03
CA ASP A 74 -16.74 -0.22 6.45
C ASP A 74 -17.40 -1.01 7.62
N GLU A 75 -16.67 -1.29 8.70
CA GLU A 75 -17.17 -2.11 9.81
C GLU A 75 -18.38 -1.39 10.44
N GLU A 76 -18.33 -0.06 10.38
CA GLU A 76 -19.40 0.88 10.65
C GLU A 76 -20.63 0.73 9.73
N ARG A 77 -20.48 0.45 8.42
CA ARG A 77 -21.64 0.23 7.52
C ARG A 77 -22.25 -1.16 7.66
N ILE A 78 -21.45 -2.16 8.03
CA ILE A 78 -21.96 -3.51 8.30
C ILE A 78 -22.81 -3.48 9.58
N HIS A 79 -22.38 -2.76 10.63
CA HIS A 79 -23.18 -2.58 11.84
C HIS A 79 -24.41 -1.69 11.64
N ALA A 80 -24.31 -0.60 10.87
CA ALA A 80 -25.45 0.24 10.54
C ALA A 80 -26.53 -0.50 9.73
N ARG A 81 -26.13 -1.42 8.83
CA ARG A 81 -27.08 -2.25 8.09
C ARG A 81 -27.72 -3.32 8.96
N HIS A 82 -26.98 -3.87 9.93
CA HIS A 82 -27.51 -4.89 10.84
C HIS A 82 -28.55 -4.31 11.83
N THR A 83 -28.34 -3.09 12.34
CA THR A 83 -29.29 -2.42 13.24
C THR A 83 -30.56 -1.98 12.51
N ALA A 84 -30.45 -1.48 11.27
CA ALA A 84 -31.60 -1.09 10.46
C ALA A 84 -32.53 -2.27 10.11
N VAL A 85 -31.98 -3.47 9.89
CA VAL A 85 -32.77 -4.68 9.61
C VAL A 85 -33.46 -5.21 10.86
N GLN A 86 -32.82 -5.14 12.03
CA GLN A 86 -33.37 -5.63 13.29
C GLN A 86 -34.54 -4.77 13.81
N HIS A 87 -34.52 -3.47 13.51
CA HIS A 87 -35.59 -2.54 13.90
C HIS A 87 -36.86 -2.66 13.04
N HIS A 88 -36.77 -3.31 11.88
CA HIS A 88 -37.88 -3.50 10.95
C HIS A 88 -38.62 -4.84 11.14
N SER A 89 -38.08 -5.71 12.01
CA SER A 89 -38.60 -7.04 12.33
C SER A 89 -39.32 -7.12 13.68
N HIS A 90 -39.70 -5.98 14.26
CA HIS A 90 -40.51 -5.86 15.47
C HIS A 90 -41.81 -5.11 15.20
#